data_AF-A0A971MCA4-F1
#
_entry.id   AF-A0A971MCA4-F1
#
_cell.length_a   1.000
_cell.length_b   1.000
_cell.length_c   1.000
_cell.angle_alpha   90.00
_cell.angle_beta   90.00
_cell.angle_gamma   90.00
#
_symmetry.space_group_name_H-M   'P 1'
#
loop_
_entity.id
_entity.type
_entity.pdbx_description
1 polymer ?
#
loop_
_entity_poly.entity_id
_entity_poly.type
_entity_poly.pdbx_seq_one_letter_code
_entity_poly.pdbx_strand_id
1 'polypeptide(L)' 'MDKIKEEILRVHKFRFACKEFDENKKVSKEDLEFILEVGRLSPSSFGFEPWKFLVLENKSLREK' A
#
# COMPACT_ATOMS: atom_id res chain seq x y z
N MET A 1 25.77 -8.85 -1.75
CA MET A 1 24.70 -9.46 -2.58
C MET A 1 24.30 -8.44 -3.62
N ASP A 2 23.51 -8.80 -4.64
CA ASP A 2 22.95 -7.79 -5.55
C ASP A 2 22.17 -6.74 -4.73
N LYS A 3 22.49 -5.45 -4.91
CA LYS A 3 21.88 -4.33 -4.14
C LYS A 3 20.35 -4.40 -4.09
N ILE A 4 19.72 -4.85 -5.19
CA ILE A 4 18.27 -5.03 -5.29
C ILE A 4 17.77 -6.14 -4.35
N LYS A 5 18.47 -7.28 -4.27
CA LYS A 5 18.09 -8.39 -3.39
C LYS A 5 18.17 -7.98 -1.92
N GLU A 6 19.20 -7.22 -1.54
CA GLU A 6 19.35 -6.69 -0.18
C GLU A 6 18.20 -5.73 0.17
N GLU A 7 17.84 -4.85 -0.76
CA GLU A 7 16.73 -3.91 -0.60
C GLU A 7 15.38 -4.61 -0.46
N ILE A 8 15.11 -5.62 -1.29
CA ILE A 8 13.88 -6.45 -1.19
C ILE A 8 13.78 -7.12 0.19
N LEU A 9 14.88 -7.71 0.68
CA LEU A 9 14.89 -8.32 2.01
C LEU A 9 14.70 -7.28 3.12
N ARG A 10 15.29 -6.09 2.97
CA ARG A 10 15.15 -4.99 3.93
C ARG A 10 13.69 -4.54 4.05
N VAL A 11 13.00 -4.28 2.95
CA VAL A 11 11.59 -3.84 2.99
C VAL A 11 10.67 -4.92 3.56
N HIS A 12 10.95 -6.21 3.28
CA HIS A 12 10.18 -7.33 3.82
C HIS A 12 10.36 -7.53 5.32
N LYS A 13 11.55 -7.22 5.86
CA LYS A 13 11.81 -7.22 7.32
C LYS A 13 11.24 -5.99 8.01
N PHE A 14 11.22 -4.84 7.32
CA PHE A 14 10.67 -3.60 7.85
C PHE A 14 9.15 -3.63 7.98
N ARG A 15 8.44 -4.21 7.00
CA ARG A 15 6.97 -4.27 7.05
C ARG A 15 6.49 -5.18 8.20
N PHE A 16 5.43 -4.76 8.87
CA PHE A 16 4.72 -5.53 9.88
C PHE A 16 3.25 -5.13 9.91
N ALA A 17 2.42 -5.88 10.65
CA ALA A 17 1.02 -5.52 10.87
C ALA A 17 0.92 -4.34 11.85
N CYS A 18 1.03 -3.10 11.33
CA CYS A 18 0.95 -1.87 12.11
C CYS A 18 -0.47 -1.65 12.64
N LYS A 19 -0.60 -1.27 13.92
CA LYS A 19 -1.88 -1.06 14.61
C LYS A 19 -2.14 0.41 14.99
N GLU A 20 -1.07 1.19 15.12
CA GLU A 20 -1.13 2.60 15.51
C GLU A 20 -0.33 3.43 14.52
N PHE A 21 -0.93 4.50 14.02
CA PHE A 21 -0.34 5.37 12.99
C PHE A 21 -0.19 6.78 13.53
N ASP A 22 0.90 7.46 13.16
CA ASP A 22 1.10 8.87 13.47
C ASP A 22 0.11 9.71 12.64
N GLU A 23 -0.86 10.35 13.30
CA GLU A 23 -1.92 11.11 12.65
C GLU A 23 -1.40 12.30 11.82
N ASN A 24 -0.22 12.82 12.17
CA ASN A 24 0.41 13.96 11.52
C ASN A 24 1.23 13.55 10.28
N LYS A 25 1.52 12.26 10.12
CA LYS A 25 2.25 11.74 8.94
C LYS A 25 1.27 11.20 7.92
N LYS A 26 1.01 12.00 6.89
CA LYS A 26 0.22 11.59 5.73
C LYS A 26 1.13 11.03 4.66
N VAL A 27 0.65 9.99 3.98
CA VAL A 27 1.24 9.52 2.72
C VAL A 27 0.99 10.61 1.68
N SER A 28 1.99 10.92 0.87
CA SER A 28 1.84 11.87 -0.23
C SER A 28 0.82 11.34 -1.25
N LYS A 29 0.25 12.23 -2.06
CA LYS A 29 -0.69 11.81 -3.09
C LYS A 29 0.00 10.90 -4.11
N GLU A 30 1.24 11.26 -4.47
CA GLU A 30 2.07 10.57 -5.43
C GLU A 30 2.41 9.14 -4.95
N ASP A 31 2.79 8.98 -3.68
CA ASP A 31 3.08 7.65 -3.11
C ASP A 31 1.81 6.81 -2.99
N LEU A 32 0.67 7.42 -2.66
CA LEU A 32 -0.61 6.71 -2.59
C LEU A 32 -1.05 6.20 -3.97
N GLU A 33 -0.93 7.02 -5.00
CA GLU A 33 -1.19 6.63 -6.39
C GLU A 33 -0.25 5.50 -6.83
N PHE A 34 1.04 5.59 -6.50
CA PHE A 34 2.00 4.52 -6.75
C PHE A 34 1.60 3.19 -6.09
N ILE A 35 1.21 3.21 -4.80
CA ILE A 35 0.75 2.02 -4.08
C ILE A 35 -0.48 1.40 -4.75
N LEU A 36 -1.46 2.22 -5.13
CA LEU A 36 -2.68 1.77 -5.80
C LEU A 36 -2.37 1.15 -7.16
N GLU A 37 -1.47 1.76 -7.93
CA GLU A 37 -1.08 1.28 -9.25
C GLU A 37 -0.36 -0.07 -9.18
N VAL A 38 0.54 -0.25 -8.20
CA VAL A 38 1.17 -1.56 -7.94
C VAL A 38 0.13 -2.64 -7.61
N GLY A 39 -0.88 -2.30 -6.81
CA GLY A 39 -2.01 -3.19 -6.53
C GLY A 39 -2.80 -3.54 -7.79
N ARG A 40 -3.17 -2.54 -8.59
CA ARG A 40 -3.92 -2.71 -9.85
C ARG A 40 -3.19 -3.59 -10.86
N LEU A 41 -1.87 -3.44 -10.97
CA LEU A 41 -1.01 -4.19 -11.89
C LEU A 41 -0.67 -5.61 -11.42
N SER A 42 -1.15 -6.03 -10.25
CA SER A 42 -0.92 -7.40 -9.77
C SER A 42 -1.58 -8.43 -10.69
N PRO A 43 -1.01 -9.64 -10.83
CA PRO A 43 -1.65 -10.68 -11.62
C PRO A 43 -2.95 -11.15 -10.96
N SER A 44 -3.96 -11.44 -11.77
CA SER A 44 -5.21 -12.06 -11.34
C SER A 44 -5.50 -13.29 -12.20
N SER A 45 -6.27 -14.24 -11.64
CA SER A 45 -6.71 -15.41 -12.41
C SER A 45 -7.49 -14.94 -13.65
N PHE A 46 -7.09 -15.45 -14.82
CA PHE A 46 -7.63 -15.04 -16.14
C PHE A 46 -7.52 -13.53 -16.46
N GLY A 47 -6.76 -12.75 -15.68
CA GLY A 47 -6.67 -11.30 -15.87
C GLY A 47 -7.98 -10.55 -15.56
N PHE A 48 -8.86 -11.10 -14.72
CA PHE A 48 -10.16 -10.47 -14.42
C PHE A 48 -10.09 -9.23 -13.55
N GLU A 49 -8.97 -9.02 -12.86
CA GLU A 49 -8.78 -7.89 -11.94
C GLU A 49 -9.98 -7.68 -11.00
N PRO A 50 -10.45 -8.72 -10.27
CA PRO A 50 -11.74 -8.68 -9.55
C PRO A 50 -11.66 -7.91 -8.23
N TRP A 51 -10.89 -6.82 -8.21
CA TRP A 51 -10.69 -5.93 -7.07
C TRP A 51 -11.29 -4.56 -7.34
N LYS A 52 -11.68 -3.91 -6.25
CA LYS A 52 -12.03 -2.48 -6.23
C LYS A 52 -11.32 -1.85 -5.05
N PHE A 53 -10.52 -0.82 -5.32
CA PHE A 53 -9.87 -0.04 -4.28
C PHE A 53 -10.76 1.14 -3.91
N LEU A 54 -11.13 1.25 -2.62
CA LEU A 54 -11.88 2.36 -2.06
C LEU A 54 -10.96 3.12 -1.10
N VAL A 55 -10.63 4.37 -1.44
CA VAL A 55 -9.77 5.23 -0.60
C VAL A 55 -10.67 6.02 0.35
N LEU A 56 -10.57 5.75 1.66
CA LEU A 56 -11.38 6.40 2.69
C LEU A 56 -10.58 7.48 3.44
N GLU A 57 -10.59 8.70 2.91
CA GLU A 57 -9.90 9.84 3.54
C GLU A 57 -10.78 10.59 4.55
N ASN A 58 -12.09 10.58 4.33
CA ASN A 58 -13.05 11.28 5.17
C ASN A 58 -13.01 10.74 6.61
N LYS A 59 -12.62 11.59 7.58
CA LYS A 59 -12.54 11.23 9.00
C LYS A 59 -13.91 10.85 9.58
N SER A 60 -14.96 11.61 9.26
CA SER A 60 -16.30 11.34 9.82
C SER A 60 -16.91 10.03 9.33
N LEU A 61 -16.46 9.50 8.18
CA LEU A 61 -16.85 8.16 7.72
C LEU A 61 -16.04 7.05 8.42
N ARG A 62 -14.83 7.33 8.89
CA ARG A 62 -13.96 6.35 9.55
C ARG A 62 -14.25 6.18 11.05
N GLU A 63 -14.83 7.19 11.67
CA GLU A 63 -15.15 7.22 13.11
C GLU A 63 -16.56 6.70 13.43
N LYS A 64 -17.34 6.29 12.42
CA LYS A 64 -18.65 5.64 12.58
C LYS A 64 -18.49 4.13 12.74
#